data_AF-A0A1G0LU10-F1
#
_entry.id   AF-A0A1G0LU10-F1
#
_cell.length_a   1.000
_cell.length_b   1.000
_cell.length_c   1.000
_cell.angle_alpha   90.00
_cell.angle_beta   90.00
_cell.angle_gamma   90.00
#
_symmetry.space_group_name_H-M   'P 1'
#
loop_
_entity.id
_entity.type
_entity.pdbx_description
1 polymer ?
#
loop_
_entity_poly.entity_id
_entity_poly.type
_entity_poly.pdbx_seq_one_letter_code
_entity_poly.pdbx_strand_id
1 'polypeptide(L)'
;MERHRLRSLLIGAAILAAGAIVAGVALNRGDERPVTLPIPGVRDSVLVEVLNTTGVDGLAREATRRLRRAGIDVVSVGSQREDAVDSTVIMVRRGDASAGERVRAVLGFGRVQTAADPRLLLDVTVLLGPDAAGALSLHP
;
A
#
# COMPACT_ATOMS: atom_id res chain seq x y z
N MET A 1 58.47 33.62 21.54
CA MET A 1 57.11 33.30 22.06
C MET A 1 56.06 33.03 20.96
N GLU A 2 56.35 33.20 19.66
CA GLU A 2 55.35 33.06 18.56
C GLU A 2 54.92 31.63 18.20
N ARG A 3 55.79 30.62 18.37
CA ARG A 3 55.52 29.24 17.93
C ARG A 3 54.39 28.53 18.70
N HIS A 4 54.09 28.95 19.93
CA HIS A 4 53.00 28.38 20.73
C HIS A 4 51.62 28.93 20.32
N ARG A 5 51.54 30.20 19.90
CA ARG A 5 50.28 30.82 19.46
C ARG A 5 49.82 30.30 18.09
N LEU A 6 50.78 29.97 17.22
CA LEU A 6 50.48 29.42 15.89
C LEU A 6 49.98 27.96 15.97
N ARG A 7 50.48 27.16 16.90
CA ARG A 7 50.05 25.77 17.11
C ARG A 7 48.65 25.67 17.72
N SER A 8 48.30 26.54 18.66
CA SER A 8 46.96 26.55 19.27
C SER A 8 45.88 27.03 18.28
N LEU A 9 46.20 27.97 17.39
CA LEU A 9 45.30 28.42 16.33
C LEU A 9 45.01 27.32 15.28
N LEU A 10 46.03 26.54 14.90
CA LEU A 10 45.86 25.42 13.96
C LEU A 10 45.00 24.28 14.53
N ILE A 11 45.16 23.97 15.83
CA ILE A 11 44.35 22.95 16.50
C ILE A 11 42.88 23.40 16.62
N GLY A 12 42.63 24.67 16.95
CA GLY A 12 41.28 25.23 17.01
C GLY A 12 40.56 25.21 15.66
N ALA A 13 41.27 25.56 14.57
CA ALA A 13 40.71 25.52 13.22
C ALA A 13 40.38 24.09 12.76
N ALA A 14 41.20 23.10 13.13
CA ALA A 14 40.96 21.70 12.80
C ALA A 14 39.70 21.13 13.51
N ILE A 15 39.46 21.51 14.77
CA ILE A 15 38.27 21.09 15.52
C ILE A 15 36.99 21.68 14.92
N LEU A 16 37.03 22.96 14.51
CA LEU A 16 35.88 23.60 13.86
C LEU A 16 35.57 22.97 12.49
N ALA A 17 36.59 22.65 11.71
CA ALA A 17 36.42 21.97 10.42
C ALA A 17 35.82 20.56 10.61
N ALA A 18 36.29 19.79 11.59
CA ALA A 18 35.74 18.47 11.90
C ALA A 18 34.28 18.56 12.37
N GLY A 19 33.94 19.55 13.20
CA GLY A 19 32.56 19.80 13.64
C GLY A 19 31.61 20.12 12.49
N ALA A 20 32.05 20.94 11.53
CA ALA A 20 31.26 21.29 10.35
C ALA A 20 31.01 20.10 9.42
N ILE A 21 32.00 19.22 9.25
CA ILE A 21 31.87 17.99 8.44
C ILE A 21 30.87 17.03 9.10
N VAL A 22 30.98 16.81 10.41
CA VAL A 22 30.06 15.94 11.15
C VAL A 22 28.64 16.48 11.14
N ALA A 23 28.47 17.79 11.34
CA ALA A 23 27.17 18.45 11.27
C ALA A 23 26.56 18.38 9.86
N GLY A 24 27.37 18.60 8.82
CA GLY A 24 26.94 18.47 7.42
C GLY A 24 26.46 17.06 7.09
N VAL A 25 27.17 16.03 7.56
CA VAL A 25 26.77 14.62 7.36
C VAL A 25 25.51 14.27 8.16
N ALA A 26 25.37 14.78 9.39
CA ALA A 26 24.20 14.51 10.23
C ALA A 26 22.93 15.18 9.69
N LEU A 27 23.04 16.39 9.13
CA LEU A 27 21.92 17.13 8.55
C LEU A 27 21.51 16.62 7.15
N ASN A 28 22.38 15.86 6.49
CA ASN A 28 22.14 15.33 5.15
C ASN A 28 21.81 13.83 5.15
N ARG A 29 21.45 13.25 6.31
CA ARG A 29 20.84 11.93 6.34
C ARG A 29 19.45 12.04 5.74
N GLY A 30 19.38 11.78 4.44
CA GLY A 30 18.13 11.61 3.73
C GLY A 30 17.23 10.67 4.51
N ASP A 31 15.94 10.99 4.52
CA ASP A 31 14.87 10.23 5.14
C ASP A 31 14.72 8.90 4.39
N GLU A 32 15.69 8.00 4.55
CA GLU A 32 15.68 6.64 4.03
C GLU A 32 14.67 5.86 4.86
N ARG A 33 13.39 6.12 4.60
CA ARG A 33 12.32 5.21 5.03
C ARG A 33 12.69 3.86 4.45
N PRO A 34 12.90 2.82 5.28
CA PRO A 34 13.14 1.49 4.77
C PRO A 34 11.99 1.18 3.82
N VAL A 35 12.30 0.96 2.55
CA VAL A 35 11.31 0.45 1.61
C VAL A 35 11.06 -0.98 2.06
N THR A 36 10.12 -1.16 3.00
CA THR A 36 9.60 -2.47 3.34
C THR A 36 8.81 -2.93 2.13
N LEU A 37 9.48 -3.60 1.20
CA LEU A 37 8.81 -4.38 0.18
C LEU A 37 8.12 -5.53 0.94
N PRO A 38 6.77 -5.59 0.98
CA PRO A 38 6.09 -6.70 1.60
C PRO A 38 6.52 -7.97 0.86
N ILE A 39 7.12 -8.91 1.59
CA ILE A 39 7.45 -10.23 1.05
C ILE A 39 6.12 -10.94 0.81
N PRO A 40 5.80 -11.34 -0.44
CA PRO A 40 4.57 -12.09 -0.71
C PRO A 40 4.50 -13.35 0.17
N GLY A 41 3.39 -13.52 0.90
CA GLY A 41 3.15 -14.69 1.76
C GLY A 41 3.47 -14.54 3.25
N VAL A 42 3.96 -13.39 3.72
CA VAL A 42 3.95 -13.08 5.17
C VAL A 42 2.51 -12.72 5.56
N ARG A 43 1.95 -13.44 6.56
CA ARG A 43 0.52 -13.42 6.96
C ARG A 43 -0.05 -12.06 7.44
N ASP A 44 0.73 -11.00 7.37
CA ASP A 44 0.29 -9.65 7.68
C ASP A 44 -0.44 -8.98 6.50
N SER A 45 -0.33 -9.53 5.28
CA SER A 45 -1.07 -9.03 4.11
C SER A 45 -2.47 -9.64 4.01
N VAL A 46 -3.46 -8.79 3.71
CA VAL A 46 -4.81 -9.24 3.34
C VAL A 46 -4.76 -9.79 1.93
N LEU A 47 -5.08 -11.07 1.76
CA LEU A 47 -5.13 -11.74 0.46
C LEU A 47 -6.48 -11.48 -0.21
N VAL A 48 -6.45 -10.82 -1.36
CA VAL A 48 -7.66 -10.34 -2.06
C VAL A 48 -7.75 -10.93 -3.45
N GLU A 49 -8.96 -11.36 -3.83
CA GLU A 49 -9.32 -11.51 -5.24
C GLU A 49 -10.25 -10.39 -5.70
N VAL A 50 -10.13 -9.99 -6.96
CA VAL A 50 -10.96 -8.95 -7.57
C VAL A 50 -11.66 -9.51 -8.79
N LEU A 51 -12.99 -9.52 -8.76
CA LEU A 51 -13.84 -10.03 -9.83
C LEU A 51 -14.68 -8.90 -10.42
N ASN A 52 -14.53 -8.67 -11.73
CA ASN A 52 -15.43 -7.79 -12.46
C ASN A 52 -16.70 -8.54 -12.85
N THR A 53 -17.81 -8.15 -12.24
CA THR A 53 -19.12 -8.75 -12.50
C THR A 53 -19.96 -7.93 -13.50
N THR A 54 -19.41 -6.80 -13.95
CA THR A 54 -20.06 -5.90 -14.92
C THR A 54 -19.65 -6.22 -16.37
N GLY A 55 -20.20 -5.43 -17.31
CA GLY A 55 -19.77 -5.41 -18.70
C GLY A 55 -18.65 -4.41 -19.04
N VAL A 56 -18.16 -3.63 -18.07
CA VAL A 56 -17.18 -2.55 -18.33
C VAL A 56 -15.77 -3.09 -18.20
N ASP A 57 -14.97 -2.96 -19.26
CA ASP A 57 -13.60 -3.47 -19.28
C ASP A 57 -12.67 -2.65 -18.37
N GLY A 58 -11.62 -3.31 -17.89
CA GLY A 58 -10.55 -2.65 -17.12
C GLY A 58 -10.86 -2.36 -15.65
N LEU A 59 -12.09 -2.51 -15.18
CA LEU A 59 -12.46 -2.25 -13.77
C LEU A 59 -11.63 -3.05 -12.77
N ALA A 60 -11.56 -4.37 -12.94
CA ALA A 60 -10.77 -5.22 -12.05
C ALA A 60 -9.27 -4.85 -12.07
N ARG A 61 -8.76 -4.37 -13.21
CA ARG A 61 -7.36 -3.92 -13.32
C ARG A 61 -7.12 -2.62 -12.55
N GLU A 62 -8.01 -1.64 -12.66
CA GLU A 62 -7.88 -0.38 -11.90
C GLU A 62 -8.07 -0.59 -10.40
N ALA A 63 -9.08 -1.36 -10.00
CA ALA A 63 -9.25 -1.75 -8.59
C ALA A 63 -7.99 -2.44 -8.05
N THR A 64 -7.42 -3.39 -8.80
CA THR A 64 -6.17 -4.07 -8.46
C THR A 64 -5.00 -3.09 -8.32
N ARG A 65 -4.86 -2.14 -9.26
CA ARG A 65 -3.80 -1.11 -9.17
C ARG A 65 -3.93 -0.28 -7.89
N ARG A 66 -5.16 0.13 -7.54
CA ARG A 66 -5.42 0.92 -6.33
C ARG A 66 -5.11 0.14 -5.05
N LEU A 67 -5.55 -1.12 -4.98
CA LEU A 67 -5.29 -2.01 -3.84
C LEU A 67 -3.79 -2.30 -3.66
N ARG A 68 -3.09 -2.68 -4.74
CA ARG A 68 -1.65 -2.96 -4.68
C ARG A 68 -0.81 -1.73 -4.32
N ARG A 69 -1.18 -0.53 -4.81
CA ARG A 69 -0.53 0.73 -4.40
C ARG A 69 -0.65 1.02 -2.91
N ALA A 70 -1.67 0.48 -2.24
CA ALA A 70 -1.87 0.58 -0.80
C ALA A 70 -1.25 -0.58 0.00
N GLY A 71 -0.49 -1.47 -0.64
CA GLY A 71 0.14 -2.62 0.01
C GLY A 71 -0.78 -3.81 0.26
N ILE A 72 -1.99 -3.83 -0.32
CA ILE A 72 -2.89 -5.00 -0.26
C ILE A 72 -2.47 -6.02 -1.31
N ASP A 73 -2.39 -7.29 -0.91
CA ASP A 73 -1.94 -8.38 -1.78
C ASP A 73 -3.11 -8.92 -2.59
N VAL A 74 -3.15 -8.56 -3.87
CA VAL A 74 -4.16 -9.06 -4.81
C VAL A 74 -3.63 -10.31 -5.49
N VAL A 75 -4.12 -11.47 -5.06
CA VAL A 75 -3.67 -12.80 -5.49
C VAL A 75 -4.37 -13.32 -6.74
N SER A 76 -5.57 -12.82 -7.03
CA SER A 76 -6.36 -13.22 -8.20
C SER A 76 -7.15 -12.06 -8.78
N VAL A 77 -7.26 -12.01 -10.10
CA VAL A 77 -8.02 -10.99 -10.84
C VAL A 77 -8.81 -11.70 -11.93
N GLY A 78 -10.11 -11.46 -12.00
CA GLY A 78 -11.00 -12.16 -12.92
C GLY A 78 -12.20 -11.34 -13.38
N SER A 79 -13.03 -11.96 -14.22
CA SER A 79 -14.35 -11.47 -14.58
C SER A 79 -15.33 -12.63 -14.50
N GLN A 80 -16.47 -12.41 -13.86
CA GLN A 80 -17.46 -13.44 -13.60
C GLN A 80 -18.86 -12.83 -13.68
N ARG A 81 -19.61 -13.17 -14.72
CA ARG A 81 -20.93 -12.55 -15.00
C ARG A 81 -22.08 -13.29 -14.31
N GLU A 82 -21.93 -14.57 -13.97
CA GLU A 82 -22.98 -15.31 -13.26
C GLU A 82 -23.32 -14.71 -11.88
N ASP A 83 -22.36 -14.05 -11.24
CA ASP A 83 -22.48 -13.44 -9.90
C ASP A 83 -22.59 -11.91 -9.97
N ALA A 84 -23.27 -11.39 -11.00
CA ALA A 84 -23.50 -9.95 -11.17
C ALA A 84 -24.16 -9.31 -9.94
N VAL A 85 -23.49 -8.30 -9.38
CA VAL A 85 -24.00 -7.51 -8.25
C VAL A 85 -24.52 -6.14 -8.71
N ASP A 86 -25.54 -5.63 -8.01
CA ASP A 86 -26.14 -4.31 -8.28
C ASP A 86 -25.22 -3.13 -7.93
N SER A 87 -24.26 -3.38 -7.04
CA SER A 87 -23.28 -2.44 -6.50
C SER A 87 -22.12 -3.23 -5.89
N THR A 88 -20.98 -2.59 -5.71
CA THR A 88 -19.74 -3.27 -5.32
C THR A 88 -19.87 -3.92 -3.94
N VAL A 89 -19.55 -5.21 -3.86
CA VAL A 89 -19.58 -6.00 -2.62
C VAL A 89 -18.18 -6.48 -2.27
N ILE A 90 -17.80 -6.29 -1.01
CA ILE A 90 -16.53 -6.75 -0.44
C ILE A 90 -16.85 -7.89 0.51
N MET A 91 -16.67 -9.12 0.05
CA MET A 91 -16.99 -10.34 0.79
C MET A 91 -15.80 -10.80 1.62
N VAL A 92 -15.94 -10.81 2.93
CA VAL A 92 -14.96 -11.41 3.85
C VAL A 92 -15.18 -12.92 3.87
N ARG A 93 -14.21 -13.67 3.36
CA ARG A 93 -14.20 -15.14 3.28
C ARG A 93 -13.57 -15.78 4.51
N ARG A 94 -12.58 -15.11 5.10
CA ARG A 94 -11.85 -15.56 6.29
C ARG A 94 -11.56 -14.38 7.24
N GLY A 95 -11.54 -14.68 8.54
CA GLY A 95 -11.26 -13.69 9.57
C GLY A 95 -12.48 -12.86 9.91
N ASP A 96 -12.24 -11.65 10.41
CA ASP A 96 -13.28 -10.72 10.80
C ASP A 96 -13.52 -9.64 9.73
N ALA A 97 -14.51 -8.79 9.97
CA ALA A 97 -14.86 -7.69 9.07
C ALA A 97 -13.71 -6.69 8.85
N SER A 98 -12.66 -6.67 9.69
CA SER A 98 -11.57 -5.70 9.58
C SER A 98 -10.81 -5.83 8.26
N ALA A 99 -10.68 -7.04 7.71
CA ALA A 99 -10.04 -7.26 6.41
C ALA A 99 -10.85 -6.59 5.27
N GLY A 100 -12.16 -6.79 5.27
CA GLY A 100 -13.07 -6.13 4.31
C GLY A 100 -13.08 -4.61 4.48
N GLU A 101 -13.05 -4.13 5.72
CA GLU A 101 -13.01 -2.69 6.00
C GLU A 101 -11.70 -2.02 5.54
N ARG A 102 -10.55 -2.71 5.67
CA ARG A 102 -9.28 -2.23 5.09
C ARG A 102 -9.36 -2.11 3.57
N VAL A 103 -9.95 -3.10 2.90
CA VAL A 103 -10.17 -3.07 1.45
C VAL A 103 -11.11 -1.93 1.07
N ARG A 104 -12.22 -1.74 1.80
CA ARG A 104 -13.17 -0.64 1.58
C ARG A 104 -12.50 0.72 1.74
N ALA A 105 -11.69 0.90 2.78
CA ALA A 105 -10.99 2.16 3.04
C ALA A 105 -10.06 2.55 1.87
N VAL A 106 -9.40 1.58 1.26
CA VAL A 106 -8.52 1.82 0.11
C VAL A 106 -9.32 2.14 -1.16
N LEU A 107 -10.39 1.38 -1.43
CA LEU A 107 -11.24 1.61 -2.61
C LEU A 107 -12.05 2.90 -2.50
N GLY A 108 -12.50 3.25 -1.30
CA GLY A 108 -13.37 4.39 -1.02
C GLY A 108 -14.86 4.15 -1.30
N PHE A 109 -15.25 2.92 -1.66
CA PHE A 109 -16.63 2.54 -1.97
C PHE A 109 -16.83 1.03 -1.76
N GLY A 110 -18.08 0.59 -1.91
CA GLY A 110 -18.50 -0.80 -1.74
C GLY A 110 -19.00 -1.13 -0.34
N ARG A 111 -19.83 -2.18 -0.24
CA ARG A 111 -20.40 -2.66 1.03
C ARG A 111 -19.65 -3.91 1.51
N VAL A 112 -19.22 -3.90 2.77
CA VAL A 112 -18.57 -5.05 3.39
C VAL A 112 -19.64 -6.05 3.85
N GLN A 113 -19.47 -7.31 3.49
CA GLN A 113 -20.33 -8.41 3.91
C GLN A 113 -19.48 -9.60 4.34
N THR A 114 -19.89 -10.32 5.38
CA THR A 114 -19.23 -11.56 5.77
C THR A 114 -19.90 -12.73 5.07
N ALA A 115 -19.13 -13.48 4.28
CA ALA A 115 -19.59 -14.65 3.54
C ALA A 115 -18.50 -15.73 3.62
N ALA A 116 -18.40 -16.33 4.81
CA ALA A 116 -17.31 -17.24 5.14
C ALA A 116 -17.26 -18.45 4.20
N ASP A 117 -16.11 -18.66 3.59
CA ASP A 117 -15.81 -19.87 2.81
C ASP A 117 -14.37 -20.30 3.12
N PRO A 118 -14.18 -21.23 4.07
CA PRO A 118 -12.84 -21.65 4.49
C PRO A 118 -12.09 -22.44 3.43
N ARG A 119 -12.75 -22.87 2.34
CA ARG A 119 -12.10 -23.59 1.23
C ARG A 119 -11.28 -22.64 0.36
N LEU A 120 -11.63 -21.35 0.36
CA LEU A 120 -10.86 -20.33 -0.34
C LEU A 120 -9.58 -20.00 0.44
N LEU A 121 -8.46 -19.92 -0.28
CA LEU A 121 -7.14 -19.60 0.27
C LEU A 121 -6.86 -18.09 0.30
N LEU A 122 -7.93 -17.29 0.41
CA LEU A 122 -7.90 -15.83 0.42
C LEU A 122 -8.80 -15.29 1.53
N ASP A 123 -8.61 -14.03 1.90
CA ASP A 123 -9.35 -13.39 2.98
C ASP A 123 -10.58 -12.64 2.49
N VAL A 124 -10.48 -12.00 1.31
CA VAL A 124 -11.52 -11.12 0.78
C VAL A 124 -11.73 -11.31 -0.73
N THR A 125 -12.99 -11.46 -1.14
CA THR A 125 -13.42 -11.36 -2.55
C THR A 125 -14.05 -10.00 -2.78
N VAL A 126 -13.56 -9.24 -3.76
CA VAL A 126 -14.19 -7.99 -4.21
C VAL A 126 -14.97 -8.24 -5.50
N LEU A 127 -16.30 -8.15 -5.43
CA LEU A 127 -17.18 -8.17 -6.58
C LEU A 127 -17.46 -6.73 -7.01
N LEU A 128 -16.94 -6.32 -8.16
CA LEU A 128 -17.16 -4.98 -8.69
C LEU A 128 -18.52 -4.91 -9.38
N GLY A 129 -19.34 -3.96 -8.93
CA GLY A 129 -20.62 -3.60 -9.52
C GLY A 129 -20.54 -2.35 -10.41
N PRO A 130 -21.66 -1.90 -10.98
CA PRO A 130 -21.73 -0.74 -11.88
C PRO A 130 -21.20 0.57 -11.27
N ASP A 131 -21.30 0.72 -9.94
CA ASP A 131 -20.77 1.86 -9.18
C ASP A 131 -19.24 2.01 -9.25
N ALA A 132 -18.52 0.93 -9.56
CA ALA A 132 -17.07 0.94 -9.63
C ALA A 132 -16.53 1.82 -10.77
N ALA A 133 -17.25 1.97 -11.88
CA ALA A 133 -16.76 2.73 -13.04
C ALA A 133 -16.54 4.21 -12.72
N GLY A 134 -17.54 4.86 -12.11
CA GLY A 134 -17.41 6.24 -11.65
C GLY A 134 -16.39 6.38 -10.52
N ALA A 135 -16.38 5.45 -9.57
CA ALA A 135 -15.53 5.54 -8.38
C ALA A 135 -14.03 5.30 -8.65
N LEU A 136 -13.71 4.54 -9.71
CA LEU A 136 -12.33 4.27 -10.14
C LEU A 136 -11.84 5.23 -11.25
N SER A 137 -12.62 6.27 -11.57
CA SER A 137 -12.30 7.26 -12.59
C SER A 137 -12.01 6.66 -13.98
N LEU A 138 -12.61 5.50 -14.28
CA LEU A 138 -12.61 4.99 -15.65
C LEU A 138 -13.64 5.81 -16.41
N HIS A 139 -13.14 6.69 -17.28
CA HIS A 139 -13.99 7.38 -18.23
C HIS A 139 -14.46 6.33 -19.27
N PRO A 140 -15.77 6.24 -19.54
CA PRO A 140 -16.32 5.31 -20.52
C PRO A 140 -15.81 5.59 -21.94
#